data_AF-A0A939QGC6-F1
#
_entry.id   AF-A0A939QGC6-F1
#
_cell.length_a   1.000
_cell.length_b   1.000
_cell.length_c   1.000
_cell.angle_alpha   90.00
_cell.angle_beta   90.00
_cell.angle_gamma   90.00
#
_symmetry.space_group_name_H-M   'P 1'
#
loop_
_entity.id
_entity.type
_entity.pdbx_description
1 polymer ?
#
loop_
_entity_poly.entity_id
_entity_poly.type
_entity_poly.pdbx_seq_one_letter_code
_entity_poly.pdbx_strand_id
1 'polypeptide(L)'
;MSEHIDTRHTGVVGTDAADRADALRALSRVPVSVFTENSAPERPFTTVLVFADAPAELSWRDWFAEMKQTEESFDRILPRLANPAKLLVIGTSAGIGERERAASREFLSDVTTGVGAYATTEFGLDLSVNAVEVPPGSDDRLLLERLARFAEHGHVAADGHVLAREEIAHDSVAVAIATTEI
;
A
#
# COMPACT_ATOMS: atom_id res chain seq x y z
N MET A 1 12.30 -25.76 20.98
CA MET A 1 11.21 -24.95 20.39
C MET A 1 11.87 -23.74 19.77
N SER A 2 12.08 -23.76 18.46
CA SER A 2 12.61 -22.58 17.76
C SER A 2 11.44 -21.60 17.60
N GLU A 3 11.52 -20.44 18.23
CA GLU A 3 10.69 -19.30 17.86
C GLU A 3 10.87 -19.08 16.35
N HIS A 4 9.81 -19.30 15.58
CA HIS A 4 9.73 -18.74 14.23
C HIS A 4 9.74 -17.23 14.44
N ILE A 5 10.92 -16.63 14.30
CA ILE A 5 11.06 -15.19 14.24
C ILE A 5 10.30 -14.78 12.98
N ASP A 6 9.13 -14.18 13.16
CA ASP A 6 8.37 -13.64 12.05
C ASP A 6 9.24 -12.55 11.39
N THR A 7 9.65 -12.80 10.15
CA THR A 7 10.49 -11.89 9.37
C THR A 7 9.67 -10.78 8.73
N ARG A 8 8.35 -10.78 8.91
CA ARG A 8 7.47 -9.77 8.35
C ARG A 8 7.59 -8.46 9.11
N HIS A 9 7.76 -7.38 8.36
CA HIS A 9 7.78 -6.01 8.88
C HIS A 9 7.05 -5.13 7.89
N THR A 10 6.08 -4.38 8.39
CA THR A 10 5.29 -3.43 7.62
C THR A 10 5.80 -1.99 7.79
N GLY A 11 6.08 -1.35 6.67
CA GLY A 11 6.32 0.09 6.58
C GLY A 11 5.03 0.82 6.23
N VAL A 12 4.80 1.99 6.82
CA VAL A 12 3.70 2.89 6.48
C VAL A 12 4.29 4.22 5.99
N VAL A 13 3.80 4.69 4.85
CA VAL A 13 4.16 5.98 4.22
C VAL A 13 2.91 6.73 3.78
N GLY A 14 3.05 8.03 3.59
CA GLY A 14 2.05 8.91 3.02
C GLY A 14 1.25 9.71 4.06
N THR A 15 0.04 10.14 3.68
CA THR A 15 -0.81 11.00 4.52
C THR A 15 -1.07 10.36 5.88
N ASP A 16 -0.83 11.13 6.95
CA ASP A 16 -1.03 10.71 8.35
C ASP A 16 -0.30 9.41 8.74
N ALA A 17 0.81 9.06 8.08
CA ALA A 17 1.51 7.80 8.26
C ALA A 17 1.81 7.43 9.73
N ALA A 18 2.11 8.43 10.57
CA ALA A 18 2.32 8.22 12.01
C ALA A 18 1.08 7.71 12.73
N ASP A 19 -0.06 8.40 12.58
CA ASP A 19 -1.33 8.03 13.20
C ASP A 19 -1.83 6.68 12.63
N ARG A 20 -1.65 6.46 11.33
CA ARG A 20 -1.98 5.19 10.66
C ARG A 20 -1.13 4.05 11.20
N ALA A 21 0.17 4.25 11.37
CA ALA A 21 1.07 3.25 11.95
C ALA A 21 0.70 2.94 13.40
N ASP A 22 0.39 3.95 14.22
CA ASP A 22 -0.05 3.74 15.61
C ASP A 22 -1.34 2.93 15.70
N ALA A 23 -2.32 3.25 14.87
CA ALA A 23 -3.56 2.48 14.81
C ALA A 23 -3.32 1.04 14.34
N LEU A 24 -2.45 0.84 13.34
CA LEU A 24 -2.09 -0.50 12.85
C LEU A 24 -1.31 -1.31 13.90
N ARG A 25 -0.43 -0.69 14.69
CA ARG A 25 0.26 -1.36 15.81
C ARG A 25 -0.70 -1.91 16.85
N ALA A 26 -1.81 -1.21 17.10
CA ALA A 26 -2.82 -1.66 18.03
C ALA A 26 -3.62 -2.88 17.52
N LEU A 27 -3.61 -3.11 16.20
CA LEU A 27 -4.42 -4.14 15.53
C LEU A 27 -3.60 -5.31 14.98
N SER A 28 -2.30 -5.09 14.71
CA SER A 28 -1.43 -6.04 14.02
C SER A 28 -0.48 -6.77 14.95
N ARG A 29 -0.23 -8.04 14.62
CA ARG A 29 0.77 -8.90 15.27
C ARG A 29 2.15 -8.82 14.63
N VAL A 30 2.27 -8.21 13.45
CA VAL A 30 3.57 -7.96 12.83
C VAL A 30 4.11 -6.59 13.25
N PRO A 31 5.43 -6.42 13.36
CA PRO A 31 6.03 -5.10 13.55
C PRO A 31 5.55 -4.11 12.47
N VAL A 32 5.11 -2.93 12.92
CA VAL A 32 4.70 -1.82 12.05
C VAL A 32 5.54 -0.59 12.39
N SER A 33 6.15 0.02 11.37
CA SER A 33 6.91 1.25 11.50
C SER A 33 6.45 2.29 10.49
N VAL A 34 6.46 3.55 10.89
CA VAL A 34 6.47 4.66 9.93
C VAL A 34 7.79 4.59 9.20
N PHE A 35 7.74 4.70 7.88
CA PHE A 35 8.95 4.78 7.09
C PHE A 35 9.41 6.24 7.06
N THR A 36 10.51 6.54 7.72
CA THR A 36 11.13 7.86 7.68
C THR A 36 12.57 7.75 7.22
N GLU A 37 13.16 8.85 6.73
CA GLU A 37 14.57 8.89 6.32
C GLU A 37 15.49 8.30 7.39
N ASN A 38 15.19 8.56 8.66
CA ASN A 38 16.01 8.18 9.81
C ASN A 38 15.62 6.84 10.46
N SER A 39 14.49 6.24 10.09
CA SER A 39 14.09 4.92 10.59
C SER A 39 14.56 3.86 9.61
N ALA A 40 15.83 3.46 9.75
CA ALA A 40 16.27 2.18 9.19
C ALA A 40 15.68 1.09 10.09
N PRO A 41 14.67 0.33 9.63
CA PRO A 41 14.22 -0.81 10.42
C PRO A 41 15.40 -1.77 10.62
N GLU A 42 15.46 -2.45 11.76
CA GLU A 42 16.47 -3.49 11.99
C GLU A 42 16.33 -4.67 11.01
N ARG A 43 15.21 -4.75 10.28
CA ARG A 43 14.88 -5.78 9.30
C ARG A 43 14.30 -5.16 8.01
N PRO A 44 14.54 -5.75 6.83
CA PRO A 44 13.92 -5.29 5.60
C PRO A 44 12.39 -5.32 5.69
N PHE A 45 11.72 -4.34 5.08
CA PHE A 45 10.25 -4.32 5.02
C PHE A 45 9.75 -5.34 4.01
N THR A 46 8.90 -6.27 4.44
CA THR A 46 8.24 -7.24 3.55
C THR A 46 6.96 -6.68 2.94
N THR A 47 6.42 -5.62 3.55
CA THR A 47 5.17 -4.99 3.12
C THR A 47 5.26 -3.48 3.34
N VAL A 48 4.82 -2.69 2.38
CA VAL A 48 4.67 -1.24 2.50
C VAL A 48 3.24 -0.84 2.19
N LEU A 49 2.66 -0.04 3.09
CA LEU A 49 1.35 0.58 2.91
C LEU A 49 1.57 2.05 2.58
N VAL A 50 1.09 2.48 1.41
CA VAL A 50 1.20 3.85 0.92
C VAL A 50 -0.17 4.51 0.99
N PHE A 51 -0.36 5.43 1.91
CA PHE A 51 -1.58 6.25 1.97
C PHE A 51 -1.41 7.47 1.07
N ALA A 52 -2.09 7.46 -0.06
CA ALA A 52 -2.07 8.57 -1.00
C ALA A 52 -3.49 9.11 -1.12
N ASP A 53 -3.71 10.39 -0.85
CA ASP A 53 -4.96 11.00 -1.28
C ASP A 53 -4.90 11.14 -2.79
N ALA A 54 -5.84 10.53 -3.52
CA ALA A 54 -5.87 10.63 -4.97
C ALA A 54 -6.21 12.09 -5.32
N PRO A 55 -5.25 12.87 -5.85
CA PRO A 55 -5.57 14.21 -6.28
C PRO A 55 -6.47 14.12 -7.52
N ALA A 56 -7.42 15.05 -7.64
CA ALA A 56 -8.39 15.03 -8.73
C ALA A 56 -7.76 15.12 -10.14
N GLU A 57 -6.50 15.57 -10.26
CA GLU A 57 -5.89 15.91 -11.56
C GLU A 57 -4.38 15.60 -11.72
N LEU A 58 -3.67 15.01 -10.74
CA LEU A 58 -2.23 14.73 -10.94
C LEU A 58 -2.02 13.42 -11.70
N SER A 59 -1.09 13.43 -12.66
CA SER A 59 -0.60 12.20 -13.29
C SER A 59 0.27 11.41 -12.31
N TRP A 60 0.45 10.10 -12.53
CA TRP A 60 1.36 9.29 -11.69
C TRP A 60 2.77 9.89 -11.63
N ARG A 61 3.25 10.50 -12.72
CA ARG A 61 4.58 11.12 -12.79
C ARG A 61 4.67 12.33 -11.88
N ASP A 62 3.63 13.15 -11.86
CA ASP A 62 3.59 14.33 -11.02
C ASP A 62 3.42 13.92 -9.56
N TRP A 63 2.57 12.93 -9.27
CA TRP A 63 2.49 12.33 -7.95
C TRP A 63 3.81 11.70 -7.52
N PHE A 64 4.54 11.02 -8.40
CA PHE A 64 5.87 10.48 -8.10
C PHE A 64 6.88 11.59 -7.86
N ALA A 65 6.81 12.70 -8.60
CA ALA A 65 7.65 13.87 -8.38
C ALA A 65 7.31 14.57 -7.05
N GLU A 66 6.04 14.64 -6.68
CA GLU A 66 5.58 15.13 -5.38
C GLU A 66 5.99 14.18 -4.25
N MET A 67 5.85 12.87 -4.42
CA MET A 67 6.35 11.86 -3.47
C MET A 67 7.88 11.93 -3.33
N LYS A 68 8.60 12.24 -4.43
CA LYS A 68 10.03 12.56 -4.41
C LYS A 68 10.35 13.81 -3.61
N GLN A 69 9.44 14.78 -3.59
CA GLN A 69 9.59 16.04 -2.85
C GLN A 69 9.12 15.94 -1.40
N THR A 70 8.15 15.07 -1.09
CA THR A 70 7.84 14.67 0.29
C THR A 70 9.02 13.89 0.87
N GLU A 71 9.19 13.89 2.20
CA GLU A 71 10.31 13.23 2.89
C GLU A 71 10.43 11.70 2.59
N GLU A 72 9.42 11.10 1.94
CA GLU A 72 9.24 9.66 1.71
C GLU A 72 9.30 9.25 0.23
N SER A 73 10.40 9.55 -0.46
CA SER A 73 10.63 9.12 -1.86
C SER A 73 10.76 7.60 -2.03
N PHE A 74 10.19 7.03 -3.10
CA PHE A 74 10.39 5.61 -3.47
C PHE A 74 11.86 5.21 -3.66
N ASP A 75 12.71 6.12 -4.15
CA ASP A 75 14.15 5.86 -4.29
C ASP A 75 14.79 5.56 -2.92
N ARG A 76 14.16 6.00 -1.81
CA ARG A 76 14.54 5.68 -0.43
C ARG A 76 13.84 4.44 0.11
N ILE A 77 12.60 4.19 -0.31
CA ILE A 77 11.78 3.03 0.12
C ILE A 77 12.30 1.73 -0.48
N LEU A 78 12.44 1.69 -1.81
CA LEU A 78 12.73 0.48 -2.56
C LEU A 78 14.00 -0.24 -2.08
N PRO A 79 15.14 0.43 -1.80
CA PRO A 79 16.34 -0.25 -1.31
C PRO A 79 16.19 -0.89 0.08
N ARG A 80 15.14 -0.56 0.86
CA ARG A 80 14.90 -1.10 2.20
C ARG A 80 13.89 -2.25 2.21
N LEU A 81 13.35 -2.61 1.04
CA LEU A 81 12.41 -3.70 0.90
C LEU A 81 13.14 -5.05 0.93
N ALA A 82 12.45 -6.06 1.47
CA ALA A 82 12.82 -7.45 1.25
C ALA A 82 12.66 -7.81 -0.24
N ASN A 83 13.23 -8.94 -0.66
CA ASN A 83 12.99 -9.50 -1.98
C ASN A 83 12.56 -10.98 -1.81
N PRO A 84 11.29 -11.33 -2.09
CA PRO A 84 10.21 -10.48 -2.62
C PRO A 84 9.60 -9.52 -1.57
N ALA A 85 8.98 -8.44 -2.04
CA ALA A 85 8.23 -7.49 -1.21
C ALA A 85 6.86 -7.15 -1.81
N LYS A 86 6.05 -6.45 -1.00
CA LYS A 86 4.66 -6.12 -1.31
C LYS A 86 4.41 -4.65 -1.06
N LEU A 87 3.71 -4.00 -1.97
CA LEU A 87 3.29 -2.62 -1.85
C LEU A 87 1.79 -2.53 -2.09
N LEU A 88 1.09 -1.92 -1.15
CA LEU A 88 -0.34 -1.62 -1.27
C LEU A 88 -0.53 -0.11 -1.21
N VAL A 89 -1.05 0.48 -2.28
CA VAL A 89 -1.44 1.89 -2.34
C VAL A 89 -2.89 2.01 -1.89
N ILE A 90 -3.17 2.86 -0.92
CA ILE A 90 -4.50 3.16 -0.41
C ILE A 90 -4.84 4.56 -0.88
N GLY A 91 -5.77 4.65 -1.83
CA GLY A 91 -6.22 5.88 -2.46
C GLY A 91 -7.58 6.33 -1.95
N THR A 92 -7.68 7.48 -1.27
CA THR A 92 -9.00 8.05 -0.98
C THR A 92 -9.57 8.67 -2.26
N SER A 93 -10.77 8.27 -2.70
CA SER A 93 -11.39 8.86 -3.91
C SER A 93 -11.70 10.34 -3.68
N ALA A 94 -11.54 11.17 -4.72
CA ALA A 94 -11.83 12.61 -4.64
C ALA A 94 -13.31 12.94 -4.35
N GLY A 95 -14.22 11.98 -4.61
CA GLY A 95 -15.63 12.14 -4.34
C GLY A 95 -16.42 10.82 -4.45
N ILE A 96 -17.74 10.91 -4.24
CA ILE A 96 -18.65 9.75 -4.25
C ILE A 96 -19.21 9.46 -5.65
N GLY A 97 -19.00 10.35 -6.63
CA GLY A 97 -19.54 10.19 -7.98
C GLY A 97 -18.73 9.20 -8.83
N GLU A 98 -19.41 8.42 -9.66
CA GLU A 98 -18.77 7.39 -10.51
C GLU A 98 -17.61 7.94 -11.36
N ARG A 99 -17.76 9.17 -11.86
CA ARG A 99 -16.71 9.83 -12.66
C ARG A 99 -15.44 10.12 -11.85
N GLU A 100 -15.60 10.61 -10.61
CA GLU A 100 -14.48 10.94 -9.72
C GLU A 100 -13.78 9.67 -9.24
N ARG A 101 -14.57 8.63 -8.97
CA ARG A 101 -14.09 7.29 -8.63
C ARG A 101 -13.35 6.62 -9.78
N ALA A 102 -13.87 6.71 -11.00
CA ALA A 102 -13.20 6.20 -12.20
C ALA A 102 -11.83 6.87 -12.41
N ALA A 103 -11.76 8.21 -12.27
CA ALA A 103 -10.50 8.94 -12.34
C ALA A 103 -9.52 8.52 -11.23
N SER A 104 -10.03 8.31 -10.00
CA SER A 104 -9.21 7.83 -8.88
C SER A 104 -8.66 6.42 -9.15
N ARG A 105 -9.46 5.51 -9.73
CA ARG A 105 -9.02 4.16 -10.10
C ARG A 105 -8.01 4.16 -11.25
N GLU A 106 -8.20 5.01 -12.25
CA GLU A 106 -7.24 5.20 -13.34
C GLU A 106 -5.89 5.68 -12.80
N PHE A 107 -5.90 6.71 -11.95
CA PHE A 107 -4.71 7.20 -11.26
C PHE A 107 -4.01 6.09 -10.45
N LEU A 108 -4.76 5.33 -9.64
CA LEU A 108 -4.20 4.24 -8.85
C LEU A 108 -3.60 3.14 -9.75
N SER A 109 -4.24 2.81 -10.87
CA SER A 109 -3.73 1.84 -11.84
C SER A 109 -2.40 2.31 -12.44
N ASP A 110 -2.31 3.58 -12.84
CA ASP A 110 -1.07 4.16 -13.35
C ASP A 110 0.05 4.13 -12.31
N VAL A 111 -0.26 4.44 -11.04
CA VAL A 111 0.71 4.35 -9.93
C VAL A 111 1.22 2.92 -9.75
N THR A 112 0.32 1.94 -9.67
CA THR A 112 0.73 0.54 -9.47
C THR A 112 1.64 0.04 -10.59
N THR A 113 1.29 0.35 -11.84
CA THR A 113 2.06 -0.04 -13.02
C THR A 113 3.40 0.70 -13.08
N GLY A 114 3.41 2.01 -12.82
CA GLY A 114 4.61 2.84 -12.83
C GLY A 114 5.62 2.45 -11.75
N VAL A 115 5.16 2.24 -10.53
CA VAL A 115 6.02 1.85 -9.39
C VAL A 115 6.55 0.42 -9.57
N GLY A 116 5.72 -0.53 -10.00
CA GLY A 116 6.15 -1.91 -10.23
C GLY A 116 7.22 -2.00 -11.33
N ALA A 117 7.02 -1.28 -12.44
CA ALA A 117 8.02 -1.19 -13.50
C ALA A 117 9.31 -0.56 -12.99
N TYR A 118 9.23 0.57 -12.29
CA TYR A 118 10.40 1.29 -11.77
C TYR A 118 11.22 0.45 -10.76
N ALA A 119 10.56 -0.23 -9.83
CA ALA A 119 11.20 -1.10 -8.84
C ALA A 119 11.93 -2.27 -9.51
N THR A 120 11.33 -2.85 -10.54
CA THR A 120 11.92 -3.95 -11.31
C THR A 120 13.11 -3.46 -12.13
N THR A 121 12.97 -2.38 -12.89
CA THR A 121 14.00 -1.91 -13.84
C THR A 121 15.21 -1.29 -13.16
N GLU A 122 14.99 -0.49 -12.12
CA GLU A 122 16.08 0.26 -11.48
C GLU A 122 16.71 -0.48 -10.30
N PHE A 123 15.94 -1.32 -9.59
CA PHE A 123 16.39 -1.97 -8.36
C PHE A 123 16.37 -3.51 -8.41
N GLY A 124 15.83 -4.13 -9.46
CA GLY A 124 15.78 -5.58 -9.59
C GLY A 124 14.95 -6.28 -8.51
N LEU A 125 13.96 -5.58 -7.94
CA LEU A 125 13.09 -6.10 -6.89
C LEU A 125 11.92 -6.89 -7.48
N ASP A 126 11.65 -8.07 -6.92
CA ASP A 126 10.36 -8.76 -7.09
C ASP A 126 9.35 -8.09 -6.16
N LEU A 127 8.70 -7.04 -6.68
CA LEU A 127 7.78 -6.20 -5.93
C LEU A 127 6.37 -6.36 -6.47
N SER A 128 5.50 -6.95 -5.65
CA SER A 128 4.09 -6.99 -5.99
C SER A 128 3.37 -5.71 -5.59
N VAL A 129 2.74 -5.03 -6.54
CA VAL A 129 2.15 -3.69 -6.35
C VAL A 129 0.65 -3.71 -6.66
N ASN A 130 -0.15 -3.38 -5.65
CA ASN A 130 -1.61 -3.34 -5.74
C ASN A 130 -2.15 -2.02 -5.17
N ALA A 131 -3.40 -1.70 -5.50
CA ALA A 131 -4.06 -0.52 -4.96
C ALA A 131 -5.50 -0.80 -4.49
N VAL A 132 -5.94 0.01 -3.53
CA VAL A 132 -7.31 0.01 -2.99
C VAL A 132 -7.87 1.42 -3.10
N GLU A 133 -9.01 1.53 -3.77
CA GLU A 133 -9.82 2.76 -3.79
C GLU A 133 -10.71 2.80 -2.54
N VAL A 134 -10.63 3.87 -1.76
CA VAL A 134 -11.40 4.13 -0.55
C VAL A 134 -12.31 5.34 -0.77
N PRO A 135 -13.63 5.14 -0.99
CA PRO A 135 -14.57 6.25 -1.14
C PRO A 135 -14.67 7.13 0.11
N PRO A 136 -15.00 8.42 -0.02
CA PRO A 136 -15.27 9.30 1.12
C PRO A 136 -16.38 8.76 2.05
N GLY A 137 -16.24 8.97 3.37
CA GLY A 137 -17.22 8.49 4.37
C GLY A 137 -17.12 7.00 4.71
N SER A 138 -16.16 6.32 4.13
CA SER A 138 -15.68 4.98 4.47
C SER A 138 -15.41 4.79 5.98
N ASP A 139 -15.90 3.68 6.58
CA ASP A 139 -15.51 3.26 7.94
C ASP A 139 -14.00 2.96 7.98
N ASP A 140 -13.28 3.86 8.64
CA ASP A 140 -11.82 3.89 8.76
C ASP A 140 -11.30 2.78 9.68
N ARG A 141 -12.05 2.42 10.72
CA ARG A 141 -11.69 1.33 11.64
C ARG A 141 -11.68 0.00 10.92
N LEU A 142 -12.71 -0.25 10.09
CA LEU A 142 -12.79 -1.46 9.27
C LEU A 142 -11.64 -1.54 8.24
N LEU A 143 -11.25 -0.40 7.65
CA LEU A 143 -10.10 -0.33 6.74
C LEU A 143 -8.80 -0.74 7.46
N LEU A 144 -8.53 -0.17 8.63
CA LEU A 144 -7.34 -0.46 9.42
C LEU A 144 -7.26 -1.94 9.87
N GLU A 145 -8.38 -2.53 10.32
CA GLU A 145 -8.44 -3.96 10.67
C GLU A 145 -8.07 -4.85 9.47
N ARG A 146 -8.48 -4.46 8.27
CA ARG A 146 -8.22 -5.20 7.04
C ARG A 146 -6.78 -5.04 6.58
N LEU A 147 -6.21 -3.84 6.67
CA LEU A 147 -4.80 -3.58 6.39
C LEU A 147 -3.89 -4.32 7.36
N ALA A 148 -4.26 -4.41 8.65
CA ALA A 148 -3.54 -5.21 9.63
C ALA A 148 -3.53 -6.71 9.24
N ARG A 149 -4.66 -7.25 8.79
CA ARG A 149 -4.72 -8.64 8.29
C ARG A 149 -3.88 -8.84 7.03
N PHE A 150 -3.87 -7.87 6.12
CA PHE A 150 -3.03 -7.91 4.92
C PHE A 150 -1.54 -7.95 5.28
N ALA A 151 -1.10 -7.09 6.19
CA ALA A 151 0.26 -7.09 6.73
C ALA A 151 0.66 -8.44 7.37
N GLU A 152 -0.29 -9.09 8.05
CA GLU A 152 -0.06 -10.38 8.70
C GLU A 152 -0.11 -11.59 7.77
N HIS A 153 -0.94 -11.61 6.73
CA HIS A 153 -1.20 -12.82 5.94
C HIS A 153 -0.60 -12.75 4.53
N GLY A 154 -0.31 -11.54 4.03
CA GLY A 154 0.54 -11.34 2.87
C GLY A 154 0.07 -12.01 1.57
N HIS A 155 -1.22 -12.25 1.36
CA HIS A 155 -1.68 -12.62 0.02
C HIS A 155 -1.80 -11.35 -0.82
N VAL A 156 -1.18 -11.37 -1.99
CA VAL A 156 -1.26 -10.31 -2.99
C VAL A 156 -1.82 -10.93 -4.26
N ALA A 157 -2.67 -10.20 -4.99
CA ALA A 157 -3.17 -10.62 -6.29
C ALA A 157 -2.04 -10.51 -7.33
N ALA A 158 -2.34 -10.82 -8.59
CA ALA A 158 -1.47 -10.43 -9.69
C ALA A 158 -1.22 -8.91 -9.67
N ASP A 159 -0.08 -8.45 -10.17
CA ASP A 159 0.28 -7.03 -10.11
C ASP A 159 -0.68 -6.14 -10.90
N GLY A 160 -0.94 -4.93 -10.37
CA GLY A 160 -1.70 -3.90 -11.07
C GLY A 160 -3.22 -3.90 -10.84
N HIS A 161 -3.74 -4.69 -9.89
CA HIS A 161 -5.16 -4.64 -9.54
C HIS A 161 -5.50 -3.43 -8.65
N VAL A 162 -6.58 -2.74 -9.01
CA VAL A 162 -7.22 -1.69 -8.21
C VAL A 162 -8.55 -2.23 -7.72
N LEU A 163 -8.71 -2.39 -6.40
CA LEU A 163 -9.96 -2.87 -5.80
C LEU A 163 -10.82 -1.70 -5.30
N ALA A 164 -12.08 -1.65 -5.71
CA ALA A 164 -13.04 -0.72 -5.12
C ALA A 164 -13.52 -1.25 -3.76
N ARG A 165 -13.58 -0.42 -2.71
CA ARG A 165 -14.00 -0.83 -1.36
C ARG A 165 -15.29 -1.66 -1.32
N GLU A 166 -16.27 -1.39 -2.19
CA GLU A 166 -17.54 -2.12 -2.28
C GLU A 166 -17.36 -3.56 -2.77
N GLU A 167 -16.38 -3.82 -3.62
CA GLU A 167 -15.99 -5.18 -4.04
C GLU A 167 -15.33 -5.94 -2.87
N ILE A 168 -14.80 -5.20 -1.90
CA ILE A 168 -14.29 -5.71 -0.63
C ILE A 168 -15.40 -5.83 0.44
N ALA A 169 -16.65 -5.42 0.17
CA ALA A 169 -17.73 -5.50 1.17
C ALA A 169 -18.17 -6.95 1.44
N HIS A 170 -18.03 -7.83 0.46
CA HIS A 170 -18.43 -9.23 0.55
C HIS A 170 -17.26 -10.20 0.75
N ASP A 171 -16.06 -9.83 0.31
CA ASP A 171 -14.86 -10.64 0.47
C ASP A 171 -13.83 -9.89 1.31
N SER A 172 -13.21 -10.60 2.28
CA SER A 172 -12.17 -9.99 3.11
C SER A 172 -11.09 -9.39 2.21
N VAL A 173 -10.40 -8.32 2.63
CA VAL A 173 -9.25 -7.79 1.86
C VAL A 173 -8.26 -8.90 1.50
N ALA A 174 -8.13 -9.94 2.33
CA ALA A 174 -7.34 -11.12 2.03
C ALA A 174 -7.94 -12.04 0.95
N VAL A 175 -9.26 -12.05 0.73
CA VAL A 175 -9.96 -12.84 -0.31
C VAL A 175 -10.11 -12.03 -1.59
N ALA A 176 -10.51 -10.75 -1.54
CA ALA A 176 -10.54 -9.85 -2.70
C ALA A 176 -9.15 -9.70 -3.34
N ILE A 177 -8.09 -9.87 -2.55
CA ILE A 177 -6.69 -9.91 -3.01
C ILE A 177 -6.19 -11.35 -3.28
N ALA A 178 -6.84 -12.41 -2.80
CA ALA A 178 -6.44 -13.80 -3.08
C ALA A 178 -7.22 -14.49 -4.22
N THR A 179 -8.36 -13.94 -4.67
CA THR A 179 -9.16 -14.50 -5.76
C THR A 179 -8.78 -13.87 -7.09
N THR A 180 -7.64 -14.26 -7.64
CA THR A 180 -7.41 -14.22 -9.09
C THR A 180 -6.54 -15.41 -9.50
N GLU A 181 -7.06 -16.62 -9.28
CA GLU A 181 -6.70 -17.75 -10.14
C GLU A 181 -7.66 -17.75 -11.33
N ILE A 182 -7.19 -17.26 -12.48
CA ILE A 182 -7.63 -17.71 -13.80
C ILE A 182 -6.38 -17.95 -14.64
#